data_AF-A0A7S1DAQ4-F1
#
_entry.id   AF-A0A7S1DAQ4-F1
#
_cell.length_a   1.000
_cell.length_b   1.000
_cell.length_c   1.000
_cell.angle_alpha   90.00
_cell.angle_beta   90.00
_cell.angle_gamma   90.00
#
_symmetry.space_group_name_H-M   'P 1'
#
loop_
_entity.id
_entity.type
_entity.pdbx_description
1 polymer ?
#
loop_
_entity_poly.entity_id
_entity_poly.type
_entity_poly.pdbx_seq_one_letter_code
_entity_poly.pdbx_strand_id
1 'polypeptide(L)'
;VLFQDLDVAWYKDPLPYFQQYTDRFDMIFQDDGARGIRFKPYSGNSGVYYVRSNERTRYLMSSLVHMADFILKTGSHQQAIIVLMSHHASLHGLRVKTLSSDPQLPAGFQYHNKDRTYIRQVIDGNVTPTLFHMSWTNNKGDKVKFMEQMGLWHVADKCREQSGSRHNQTTSNSTTTTNNNNNNMKLTRKDCCVEEPIVKCHYSDTPSVIPCRDSPKIHPKAKPFWE
;
A
#
# COMPACT_ATOMS: atom_id res chain seq x y z
N VAL A 1 -15.40 -5.18 4.47
CA VAL A 1 -14.65 -4.94 3.21
C VAL A 1 -13.27 -4.47 3.61
N LEU A 2 -12.22 -5.12 3.10
CA LEU A 2 -10.85 -4.66 3.26
C LEU A 2 -10.48 -3.84 2.01
N PHE A 3 -10.17 -2.56 2.21
CA PHE A 3 -9.53 -1.75 1.19
C PHE A 3 -8.02 -1.85 1.33
N GLN A 4 -7.32 -1.90 0.20
CA GLN A 4 -5.88 -1.85 0.16
C GLN A 4 -5.35 -1.17 -1.11
N ASP A 5 -4.22 -0.50 -0.98
CA ASP A 5 -3.41 -0.05 -2.11
C ASP A 5 -2.68 -1.25 -2.76
N LEU A 6 -2.05 -1.01 -3.92
CA LEU A 6 -1.36 -2.04 -4.70
C LEU A 6 0.01 -2.43 -4.13
N ASP A 7 0.54 -1.66 -3.20
CA ASP A 7 1.84 -1.80 -2.57
C ASP A 7 1.73 -2.39 -1.15
N VAL A 8 0.80 -3.33 -1.00
CA VAL A 8 0.54 -4.10 0.21
C VAL A 8 0.85 -5.56 -0.05
N ALA A 9 1.60 -6.20 0.85
CA ALA A 9 1.87 -7.63 0.83
C ALA A 9 1.26 -8.30 2.05
N TRP A 10 0.60 -9.44 1.84
CA TRP A 10 0.01 -10.22 2.92
C TRP A 10 0.93 -11.37 3.29
N TYR A 11 1.25 -11.49 4.57
CA TYR A 11 1.94 -12.66 5.12
C TYR A 11 0.95 -13.70 5.64
N LYS A 12 -0.25 -13.24 6.04
CA LYS A 12 -1.37 -14.03 6.54
C LYS A 12 -2.66 -13.45 5.98
N ASP A 13 -3.75 -14.21 6.03
CA ASP A 13 -5.08 -13.65 5.76
C ASP A 13 -5.38 -12.53 6.76
N PRO A 14 -5.56 -11.27 6.30
CA PRO A 14 -5.78 -10.14 7.20
C PRO A 14 -7.22 -10.06 7.73
N LEU A 15 -8.19 -10.74 7.12
CA LEU A 15 -9.60 -10.58 7.48
C LEU A 15 -9.89 -10.98 8.94
N PRO A 16 -9.43 -12.13 9.46
CA PRO A 16 -9.64 -12.50 10.85
C PRO A 16 -9.09 -11.46 11.83
N TYR A 17 -7.92 -10.90 11.52
CA TYR A 17 -7.28 -9.88 12.37
C TYR A 17 -8.10 -8.58 12.44
N PHE A 18 -8.72 -8.13 11.35
CA PHE A 18 -9.60 -6.95 11.41
C PHE A 18 -10.97 -7.26 12.02
N GLN A 19 -11.49 -8.47 11.80
CA GLN A 19 -12.84 -8.86 12.26
C GLN A 19 -13.00 -8.82 13.78
N GLN A 20 -11.93 -9.04 14.56
CA GLN A 20 -11.95 -8.97 16.03
C GLN A 20 -12.34 -7.59 16.61
N TYR A 21 -12.32 -6.53 15.79
CA TYR A 21 -12.65 -5.17 16.22
C TYR A 21 -14.04 -4.72 15.74
N THR A 22 -14.74 -5.55 14.97
CA THR A 22 -15.95 -5.12 14.25
C THR A 22 -17.18 -4.97 15.14
N ASP A 23 -17.17 -5.57 16.33
CA ASP A 23 -18.16 -5.33 17.37
C ASP A 23 -18.19 -3.85 17.81
N ARG A 24 -17.01 -3.24 17.92
CA ARG A 24 -16.80 -1.90 18.48
C ARG A 24 -16.61 -0.80 17.44
N PHE A 25 -16.11 -1.14 16.25
CA PHE A 25 -15.74 -0.15 15.25
C PHE A 25 -16.36 -0.44 13.89
N ASP A 26 -16.72 0.64 13.20
CA ASP A 26 -17.27 0.64 11.85
C ASP A 26 -16.14 0.70 10.80
N MET A 27 -15.06 1.41 11.13
CA MET A 27 -13.85 1.51 10.31
C MET A 27 -12.59 1.34 11.15
N ILE A 28 -11.61 0.60 10.62
CA ILE A 28 -10.35 0.28 11.28
C ILE A 28 -9.21 0.55 10.30
N PHE A 29 -8.26 1.41 10.69
CA PHE A 29 -7.15 1.85 9.85
C PHE A 29 -5.82 1.36 10.40
N GLN A 30 -4.90 1.03 9.48
CA GLN A 30 -3.47 1.00 9.80
C GLN A 30 -3.02 2.41 10.20
N ASP A 31 -2.10 2.51 11.16
CA ASP A 31 -1.50 3.79 11.53
C ASP A 31 -0.53 4.29 10.45
N ASP A 32 -0.67 5.54 10.06
CA ASP A 32 0.21 6.19 9.08
C ASP A 32 1.60 6.49 9.65
N GLY A 33 1.70 6.69 10.96
CA GLY A 33 2.90 7.21 11.62
C GLY A 33 3.04 8.73 11.49
N ALA A 34 2.38 9.39 10.54
CA ALA A 34 2.42 10.84 10.43
C ALA A 34 1.53 11.47 11.50
N ARG A 35 2.02 12.54 12.12
CA ARG A 35 1.32 13.27 13.20
C ARG A 35 1.05 14.74 12.84
N GLY A 36 1.23 15.10 11.57
CA GLY A 36 0.94 16.44 11.07
C GLY A 36 -0.56 16.77 11.20
N ILE A 37 -0.89 18.06 11.28
CA ILE A 37 -2.27 18.53 11.49
C ILE A 37 -3.24 17.98 10.43
N ARG A 38 -2.75 17.84 9.20
CA ARG A 38 -3.44 17.26 8.04
C ARG A 38 -4.02 15.86 8.28
N PHE A 39 -3.41 15.07 9.17
CA PHE A 39 -3.81 13.68 9.41
C PHE A 39 -4.49 13.48 10.77
N LYS A 40 -4.55 14.51 11.61
CA LYS A 40 -5.24 14.46 12.91
C LYS A 40 -6.76 14.52 12.71
N PRO A 41 -7.56 13.96 13.64
CA PRO A 41 -7.13 13.30 14.88
C PRO A 41 -6.75 11.83 14.70
N TYR A 42 -7.15 11.18 13.59
CA TYR A 42 -7.06 9.73 13.47
C TYR A 42 -5.67 9.21 13.09
N SER A 43 -4.91 9.96 12.29
CA SER A 43 -3.63 9.53 11.70
C SER A 43 -3.71 8.16 11.02
N GLY A 44 -4.88 7.82 10.47
CA GLY A 44 -5.10 6.55 9.77
C GLY A 44 -4.54 6.62 8.36
N ASN A 45 -3.76 5.61 7.98
CA ASN A 45 -3.27 5.45 6.63
C ASN A 45 -4.38 4.88 5.74
N SER A 46 -4.69 5.56 4.65
CA SER A 46 -5.81 5.17 3.80
C SER A 46 -5.44 4.14 2.73
N GLY A 47 -4.20 3.67 2.70
CA GLY A 47 -3.75 2.57 1.85
C GLY A 47 -4.06 1.20 2.42
N VAL A 48 -4.44 1.08 3.71
CA VAL A 48 -4.98 -0.17 4.29
C VAL A 48 -6.02 0.15 5.37
N TYR A 49 -7.27 -0.22 5.12
CA TYR A 49 -8.33 -0.12 6.14
C TYR A 49 -9.45 -1.13 5.93
N TYR A 50 -10.05 -1.55 7.04
CA TYR A 50 -11.25 -2.38 7.05
C TYR A 50 -12.48 -1.52 7.32
N VAL A 51 -13.54 -1.72 6.54
CA VAL A 51 -14.83 -1.03 6.69
C VAL A 51 -15.97 -2.04 6.75
N ARG A 52 -16.81 -1.93 7.78
CA ARG A 52 -18.07 -2.68 7.87
C ARG A 52 -19.06 -2.14 6.85
N SER A 53 -19.88 -3.00 6.26
CA SER A 53 -20.99 -2.54 5.41
C SER A 53 -22.21 -2.27 6.29
N ASN A 54 -22.44 -1.00 6.63
CA ASN A 54 -23.63 -0.55 7.37
C ASN A 54 -24.05 0.84 6.87
N GLU A 55 -25.16 1.37 7.39
CA GLU A 55 -25.69 2.67 6.93
C GLU A 55 -24.70 3.82 7.14
N ARG A 56 -23.99 3.85 8.28
CA ARG A 56 -23.03 4.92 8.61
C ARG A 56 -21.86 4.94 7.64
N THR A 57 -21.29 3.78 7.33
CA THR A 57 -20.15 3.66 6.42
C THR A 57 -20.57 3.86 4.97
N ARG A 58 -21.75 3.40 4.56
CA ARG A 58 -22.31 3.70 3.23
C ARG A 58 -22.52 5.20 3.05
N TYR A 59 -23.01 5.89 4.08
CA TYR A 59 -23.17 7.33 4.04
C TYR A 59 -21.81 8.05 3.93
N LEU A 60 -20.81 7.67 4.75
CA LEU A 60 -19.45 8.21 4.62
C LEU A 60 -18.86 7.98 3.22
N MET A 61 -18.98 6.77 2.67
CA MET A 61 -18.43 6.46 1.34
C MET A 61 -19.16 7.22 0.23
N SER A 62 -20.47 7.45 0.39
CA SER A 62 -21.24 8.31 -0.53
C SER A 62 -20.76 9.76 -0.46
N SER A 63 -20.50 10.28 0.74
CA SER A 63 -19.90 11.62 0.91
C SER A 63 -18.51 11.70 0.28
N LEU A 64 -17.69 10.65 0.40
CA LEU A 64 -16.34 10.61 -0.19
C LEU A 64 -16.37 10.71 -1.72
N VAL A 65 -17.35 10.07 -2.38
CA VAL A 65 -17.56 10.19 -3.83
C VAL A 65 -17.85 11.65 -4.22
N HIS A 66 -18.61 12.38 -3.40
CA HIS A 66 -18.90 13.80 -3.63
C HIS A 66 -17.72 14.74 -3.31
N MET A 67 -16.62 14.24 -2.73
CA MET A 67 -15.37 15.00 -2.49
C MET A 67 -14.33 14.81 -3.60
N ALA A 68 -14.74 14.36 -4.79
CA ALA A 68 -13.81 14.09 -5.89
C ALA A 68 -12.97 15.33 -6.28
N ASP A 69 -13.57 16.52 -6.28
CA ASP A 69 -12.88 17.79 -6.51
C ASP A 69 -11.79 18.07 -5.47
N PHE A 70 -12.08 17.85 -4.19
CA PHE A 70 -11.11 17.99 -3.11
C PHE A 70 -9.98 16.96 -3.22
N ILE A 71 -10.28 15.72 -3.58
CA ILE A 71 -9.27 14.67 -3.81
C ILE A 71 -8.35 15.06 -4.97
N LEU A 72 -8.91 15.53 -6.09
CA LEU A 72 -8.13 15.97 -7.26
C LEU A 72 -7.27 17.19 -6.91
N LYS A 73 -7.82 18.17 -6.18
CA LYS A 73 -7.09 19.37 -5.78
C LYS A 73 -5.93 19.07 -4.83
N THR A 74 -6.12 18.13 -3.91
CA THR A 74 -5.11 17.77 -2.89
C THR A 74 -4.19 16.64 -3.32
N GLY A 75 -4.53 15.92 -4.39
CA GLY A 75 -3.88 14.68 -4.80
C GLY A 75 -3.95 13.58 -3.74
N SER A 76 -4.93 13.60 -2.83
CA SER A 76 -4.92 12.72 -1.65
C SER A 76 -6.31 12.33 -1.16
N HIS A 77 -6.68 11.07 -1.41
CA HIS A 77 -7.89 10.51 -0.82
C HIS A 77 -7.80 10.40 0.71
N GLN A 78 -6.60 10.20 1.27
CA GLN A 78 -6.35 10.14 2.72
C GLN A 78 -6.84 11.40 3.45
N GLN A 79 -6.64 12.59 2.86
CA GLN A 79 -7.11 13.83 3.46
C GLN A 79 -8.64 13.88 3.51
N ALA A 80 -9.28 13.57 2.38
CA ALA A 80 -10.73 13.61 2.24
C ALA A 80 -11.40 12.67 3.25
N ILE A 81 -10.92 11.42 3.33
CA ILE A 81 -11.49 10.43 4.24
C ILE A 81 -11.26 10.80 5.71
N ILE A 82 -10.12 11.39 6.08
CA ILE A 82 -9.88 11.83 7.47
C ILE A 82 -10.85 12.93 7.88
N VAL A 83 -11.08 13.92 7.02
CA VAL A 83 -12.06 14.99 7.26
C VAL A 83 -13.46 14.41 7.42
N LEU A 84 -13.88 13.51 6.53
CA LEU A 84 -15.18 12.86 6.62
C LEU A 84 -15.32 11.97 7.85
N MET A 85 -14.29 11.25 8.24
CA MET A 85 -14.31 10.45 9.46
C MET A 85 -14.57 11.32 10.68
N SER A 86 -13.89 12.47 10.79
CA SER A 86 -14.11 13.40 11.91
C SER A 86 -15.55 13.90 11.93
N HIS A 87 -16.06 14.32 10.77
CA HIS A 87 -17.42 14.83 10.66
C HIS A 87 -18.47 13.76 10.99
N HIS A 88 -18.33 12.56 10.42
CA HIS A 88 -19.28 11.46 10.59
C HIS A 88 -19.19 10.81 11.98
N ALA A 89 -18.03 10.83 12.62
CA ALA A 89 -17.91 10.37 14.00
C ALA A 89 -18.71 11.28 14.95
N SER A 90 -18.62 12.60 14.75
CA SER A 90 -19.34 13.58 15.58
C SER A 90 -20.84 13.63 15.31
N LEU A 91 -21.28 13.62 14.04
CA LEU A 91 -22.69 13.83 13.70
C LEU A 91 -23.50 12.55 13.49
N HIS A 92 -22.85 11.46 13.08
CA HIS A 92 -23.52 10.24 12.62
C HIS A 92 -23.14 9.00 13.45
N GLY A 93 -22.40 9.20 14.54
CA GLY A 93 -21.99 8.14 15.45
C GLY A 93 -21.08 7.09 14.80
N LEU A 94 -20.34 7.47 13.75
CA LEU A 94 -19.35 6.57 13.13
C LEU A 94 -18.25 6.23 14.13
N ARG A 95 -18.00 4.94 14.34
CA ARG A 95 -16.94 4.48 15.25
C ARG A 95 -15.69 4.13 14.46
N VAL A 96 -14.62 4.87 14.67
CA VAL A 96 -13.36 4.73 13.93
C VAL A 96 -12.25 4.31 14.89
N LYS A 97 -11.39 3.38 14.46
CA LYS A 97 -10.18 2.98 15.16
C LYS A 97 -8.96 3.10 14.26
N THR A 98 -7.91 3.72 14.76
CA THR A 98 -6.56 3.58 14.19
C THR A 98 -5.76 2.63 15.08
N LEU A 99 -5.11 1.64 14.47
CA LEU A 99 -4.28 0.65 15.14
C LEU A 99 -2.85 1.21 15.31
N SER A 100 -2.71 2.13 16.27
CA SER A 100 -1.47 2.88 16.51
C SER A 100 -0.28 1.96 16.78
N SER A 101 0.78 2.10 15.98
CA SER A 101 2.03 1.34 16.10
C SER A 101 1.85 -0.18 16.23
N ASP A 102 0.81 -0.76 15.63
CA ASP A 102 0.54 -2.18 15.77
C ASP A 102 1.59 -3.03 15.01
N PRO A 103 2.30 -3.94 15.69
CA PRO A 103 3.31 -4.79 15.06
C PRO A 103 2.72 -5.85 14.12
N GLN A 104 1.40 -6.02 14.01
CA GLN A 104 0.77 -6.86 13.00
C GLN A 104 0.60 -6.15 11.66
N LEU A 105 0.64 -4.81 11.66
CA LEU A 105 0.42 -3.98 10.48
C LEU A 105 1.59 -2.99 10.26
N PRO A 106 2.85 -3.45 10.09
CA PRO A 106 3.94 -2.55 9.74
C PRO A 106 3.71 -1.85 8.40
N ALA A 107 4.18 -0.61 8.34
CA ALA A 107 4.07 0.26 7.17
C ALA A 107 5.42 0.94 6.86
N GLY A 108 5.39 1.92 5.95
CA GLY A 108 6.53 2.77 5.61
C GLY A 108 7.19 3.42 6.82
N PHE A 109 6.42 3.81 7.85
CA PHE A 109 6.97 4.37 9.08
C PHE A 109 7.98 3.43 9.76
N GLN A 110 7.63 2.14 9.92
CA GLN A 110 8.52 1.13 10.49
C GLN A 110 9.69 0.80 9.54
N TYR A 111 9.45 0.76 8.23
CA TYR A 111 10.47 0.53 7.20
C TYR A 111 11.57 1.60 7.18
N HIS A 112 11.18 2.87 7.25
CA HIS A 112 12.09 4.02 7.18
C HIS A 112 12.59 4.49 8.55
N ASN A 113 12.17 3.86 9.65
CA ASN A 113 12.68 4.17 10.99
C ASN A 113 14.21 3.97 11.03
N LYS A 114 14.92 4.76 11.85
CA LYS A 114 16.38 4.65 12.02
C LYS A 114 16.80 3.35 12.71
N ASP A 115 15.98 2.85 13.63
CA ASP A 115 16.32 1.66 14.43
C ASP A 115 16.28 0.38 13.59
N ARG A 116 15.28 0.26 12.69
CA ARG A 116 15.08 -0.86 11.73
C ARG A 116 15.05 -2.27 12.35
N THR A 117 15.18 -2.39 13.67
CA THR A 117 15.20 -3.64 14.44
C THR A 117 13.97 -4.49 14.16
N TYR A 118 12.79 -3.87 14.17
CA TYR A 118 11.55 -4.58 13.90
C TYR A 118 11.52 -5.18 12.48
N ILE A 119 11.91 -4.42 11.46
CA ILE A 119 11.92 -4.93 10.08
C ILE A 119 13.00 -6.00 9.90
N ARG A 120 14.14 -5.88 10.58
CA ARG A 120 15.15 -6.94 10.65
C ARG A 120 14.56 -8.22 11.23
N GLN A 121 13.80 -8.15 12.33
CA GLN A 121 13.11 -9.31 12.90
C GLN A 121 12.08 -9.92 11.94
N VAL A 122 11.40 -9.10 11.12
CA VAL A 122 10.48 -9.60 10.08
C VAL A 122 11.25 -10.35 8.99
N ILE A 123 12.37 -9.80 8.53
CA ILE A 123 13.22 -10.40 7.49
C ILE A 123 13.88 -11.70 7.98
N ASP A 124 14.37 -11.70 9.22
CA ASP A 124 15.00 -12.88 9.84
C ASP A 124 13.96 -13.98 10.19
N GLY A 125 12.66 -13.72 9.99
CA GLY A 125 11.58 -14.67 10.29
C GLY A 125 11.23 -14.79 11.77
N ASN A 126 11.84 -13.98 12.63
CA ASN A 126 11.56 -13.94 14.07
C ASN A 126 10.14 -13.39 14.38
N VAL A 127 9.62 -12.53 13.50
CA VAL A 127 8.27 -11.97 13.59
C VAL A 127 7.58 -12.11 12.24
N THR A 128 6.36 -12.63 12.22
CA THR A 128 5.53 -12.66 11.01
C THR A 128 4.31 -11.76 11.21
N PRO A 129 4.29 -10.54 10.63
CA PRO A 129 3.13 -9.67 10.71
C PRO A 129 1.94 -10.26 9.96
N THR A 130 0.80 -9.58 10.00
CA THR A 130 -0.36 -9.95 9.19
C THR A 130 -0.16 -9.48 7.74
N LEU A 131 0.23 -8.23 7.57
CA LEU A 131 0.55 -7.62 6.28
C LEU A 131 1.68 -6.60 6.44
N PHE A 132 2.23 -6.17 5.32
CA PHE A 132 3.15 -5.03 5.24
C PHE A 132 2.69 -4.08 4.13
N HIS A 133 2.77 -2.78 4.37
CA HIS A 133 2.37 -1.73 3.42
C HIS A 133 3.55 -0.78 3.14
N MET A 134 3.98 -0.69 1.88
CA MET A 134 5.10 0.18 1.45
C MET A 134 4.68 1.65 1.25
N SER A 135 4.20 2.27 2.32
CA SER A 135 3.92 3.71 2.35
C SER A 135 5.20 4.55 2.51
N TRP A 136 5.09 5.89 2.54
CA TRP A 136 6.21 6.81 2.80
C TRP A 136 7.34 6.82 1.76
N THR A 137 6.99 6.61 0.49
CA THR A 137 7.94 6.68 -0.63
C THR A 137 7.79 7.96 -1.44
N ASN A 138 8.85 8.42 -2.11
CA ASN A 138 8.76 9.62 -2.94
C ASN A 138 7.93 9.42 -4.22
N ASN A 139 7.98 8.23 -4.82
CA ASN A 139 7.33 7.94 -6.09
C ASN A 139 7.12 6.43 -6.30
N LYS A 140 6.38 6.08 -7.36
CA LYS A 140 6.11 4.68 -7.76
C LYS A 140 7.39 3.88 -7.99
N GLY A 141 8.43 4.47 -8.56
CA GLY A 141 9.70 3.79 -8.82
C GLY A 141 10.36 3.31 -7.53
N ASP A 142 10.44 4.20 -6.53
CA ASP A 142 11.02 3.87 -5.22
C ASP A 142 10.23 2.76 -4.51
N LYS A 143 8.88 2.81 -4.56
CA LYS A 143 8.03 1.73 -4.03
C LYS A 143 8.43 0.37 -4.59
N VAL A 144 8.56 0.27 -5.91
CA VAL A 144 8.90 -1.02 -6.53
C VAL A 144 10.29 -1.48 -6.11
N LYS A 145 11.27 -0.57 -6.06
CA LYS A 145 12.64 -0.92 -5.61
C LYS A 145 12.65 -1.46 -4.18
N PHE A 146 11.92 -0.82 -3.27
CA PHE A 146 11.85 -1.29 -1.89
C PHE A 146 11.10 -2.62 -1.79
N MET A 147 10.02 -2.81 -2.55
CA MET A 147 9.29 -4.09 -2.61
C MET A 147 10.16 -5.23 -3.19
N GLU A 148 10.95 -4.97 -4.24
CA GLU A 148 11.91 -5.94 -4.79
C GLU A 148 12.98 -6.29 -3.74
N GLN A 149 13.54 -5.31 -3.04
CA GLN A 149 14.50 -5.57 -1.97
C GLN A 149 13.92 -6.38 -0.81
N MET A 150 12.66 -6.17 -0.48
CA MET A 150 11.96 -6.90 0.57
C MET A 150 11.48 -8.29 0.11
N GLY A 151 11.70 -8.67 -1.15
CA GLY A 151 11.19 -9.92 -1.68
C GLY A 151 9.66 -9.99 -1.70
N LEU A 152 9.00 -8.86 -1.96
CA LEU A 152 7.54 -8.73 -1.97
C LEU A 152 6.98 -8.38 -3.37
N TRP A 153 7.84 -8.34 -4.39
CA TRP A 153 7.45 -7.94 -5.74
C TRP A 153 7.31 -9.15 -6.68
N HIS A 154 6.13 -9.33 -7.27
CA HIS A 154 5.81 -10.50 -8.11
C HIS A 154 5.46 -10.13 -9.56
N VAL A 155 5.73 -8.90 -10.00
CA VAL A 155 5.41 -8.47 -11.37
C VAL A 155 6.66 -8.47 -12.25
N ALA A 156 6.67 -9.30 -13.28
CA ALA A 156 7.77 -9.42 -14.24
C ALA A 156 8.09 -8.08 -14.93
N ASP A 157 9.37 -7.83 -15.20
CA ASP A 157 9.85 -6.55 -15.76
C ASP A 157 9.20 -6.22 -17.11
N LYS A 158 8.98 -7.23 -17.96
CA LYS A 158 8.30 -7.08 -19.27
C LYS A 158 6.91 -6.46 -19.19
N CYS A 159 6.27 -6.45 -18.02
CA CYS A 159 4.94 -5.87 -17.82
C CYS A 159 4.97 -4.46 -17.22
N ARG A 160 6.13 -3.94 -16.82
CA ARG A 160 6.26 -2.61 -16.19
C ARG A 160 6.07 -1.48 -17.21
N GLU A 161 6.56 -1.66 -18.42
CA GLU A 161 6.60 -0.63 -19.47
C GLU A 161 5.24 -0.41 -20.16
N GLN A 162 4.34 -1.40 -20.13
CA GLN A 162 3.03 -1.29 -20.79
C GLN A 162 2.03 -0.40 -20.05
N SER A 163 2.34 0.01 -18.81
CA SER A 163 1.46 0.82 -17.97
C SER A 163 1.32 2.29 -18.43
N GLY A 164 2.23 2.78 -19.30
CA GLY A 164 2.16 4.13 -19.84
C GLY A 164 1.25 4.31 -21.05
N SER A 165 0.80 3.22 -21.70
CA SER A 165 0.16 3.25 -23.02
C SER A 165 -1.33 2.90 -23.04
N ARG A 166 -2.01 2.67 -21.91
CA ARG A 166 -3.41 2.24 -21.92
C ARG A 166 -4.30 2.99 -20.93
N HIS A 167 -4.86 4.09 -21.42
CA HIS A 167 -6.13 4.65 -20.92
C HIS A 167 -7.23 4.71 -21.98
N ASN A 168 -7.09 3.93 -23.06
CA ASN A 168 -8.18 3.61 -24.00
C ASN A 168 -8.29 2.09 -24.13
N GLN A 169 -8.83 1.42 -23.11
CA GLN A 169 -9.49 0.13 -23.32
C GLN A 169 -10.97 0.34 -23.08
N THR A 170 -11.61 0.86 -24.12
CA THR A 170 -13.02 0.67 -24.39
C THR A 170 -13.30 -0.83 -24.32
N THR A 171 -14.23 -1.19 -23.45
CA THR A 171 -15.05 -2.39 -23.59
C THR A 171 -15.74 -2.31 -24.95
N SER A 172 -15.14 -2.91 -25.96
CA SER A 172 -15.81 -3.17 -27.23
C SER A 172 -15.47 -4.59 -27.65
N ASN A 173 -16.44 -5.47 -27.42
CA ASN A 173 -16.70 -6.59 -28.33
C ASN A 173 -16.87 -5.98 -29.72
N SER A 174 -15.80 -5.94 -30.50
CA SER A 174 -15.90 -5.62 -31.91
C SER A 174 -14.88 -6.42 -32.69
N THR A 175 -15.42 -7.46 -33.33
CA THR A 175 -14.85 -8.15 -34.47
C THR A 175 -14.55 -7.15 -35.58
N THR A 176 -13.34 -6.60 -35.60
CA THR A 176 -12.80 -5.98 -36.80
C THR A 176 -11.35 -6.42 -36.97
N THR A 177 -11.17 -7.26 -37.97
CA THR A 177 -9.91 -7.72 -38.53
C THR A 177 -9.14 -6.52 -39.07
N THR A 178 -8.10 -6.09 -38.36
CA THR A 178 -7.06 -5.21 -38.93
C THR A 178 -5.72 -5.91 -38.82
N ASN A 179 -5.24 -6.34 -39.99
CA ASN A 179 -3.88 -6.81 -40.22
C ASN A 179 -2.89 -5.69 -39.89
N ASN A 180 -2.27 -5.75 -38.72
CA ASN A 180 -1.03 -5.05 -38.43
C ASN A 180 -0.01 -6.09 -37.97
N ASN A 181 1.00 -6.33 -38.82
CA ASN A 181 2.19 -7.12 -38.54
C ASN A 181 3.09 -6.40 -37.52
N ASN A 182 2.61 -6.26 -36.30
CA ASN A 182 3.45 -6.09 -35.13
C ASN A 182 3.14 -7.26 -34.21
N ASN A 183 4.12 -8.14 -34.03
CA ASN A 183 4.11 -9.23 -33.05
C ASN A 183 4.14 -8.67 -31.60
N ASN A 184 3.25 -7.73 -31.28
CA ASN A 184 2.94 -7.36 -29.91
C ASN A 184 2.08 -8.49 -29.34
N MET A 185 2.76 -9.58 -28.99
CA MET A 185 2.17 -10.67 -28.21
C MET A 185 1.50 -10.03 -27.01
N LYS A 186 0.17 -10.11 -26.96
CA LYS A 186 -0.64 -9.52 -25.90
C LYS A 186 -0.31 -10.29 -24.63
N LEU A 187 0.59 -9.74 -23.81
CA LEU A 187 0.93 -10.30 -22.51
C LEU A 187 -0.36 -10.50 -21.72
N THR A 188 -0.58 -11.75 -21.30
CA THR A 188 -1.69 -12.11 -20.43
C THR A 188 -1.31 -11.82 -18.99
N ARG A 189 -2.30 -11.80 -18.08
CA ARG A 189 -2.04 -11.69 -16.64
C ARG A 189 -1.08 -12.77 -16.13
N LYS A 190 -1.16 -13.98 -16.69
CA LYS A 190 -0.26 -15.10 -16.33
C LYS A 190 1.18 -14.83 -16.73
N ASP A 191 1.41 -14.06 -17.79
CA ASP A 191 2.76 -13.71 -18.22
C ASP A 191 3.40 -12.65 -17.32
N CYS A 192 2.59 -11.88 -16.59
CA CYS A 192 3.05 -10.75 -15.77
C CYS A 192 3.29 -11.10 -14.31
N CYS A 193 2.70 -12.17 -13.80
CA CYS A 193 2.86 -12.59 -12.41
C CYS A 193 3.87 -13.73 -12.33
N VAL A 194 4.87 -13.59 -11.47
CA VAL A 194 5.82 -14.66 -11.13
C VAL A 194 5.50 -15.25 -9.76
N GLU A 195 5.69 -16.56 -9.62
CA GLU A 195 5.45 -17.28 -8.37
C GLU A 195 6.44 -16.84 -7.29
N GLU A 196 7.74 -16.97 -7.59
CA GLU A 196 8.80 -16.49 -6.70
C GLU A 196 8.95 -14.96 -6.78
N PRO A 197 9.19 -14.29 -5.64
CA PRO A 197 9.40 -12.85 -5.62
C PRO A 197 10.69 -12.47 -6.35
N ILE A 198 10.64 -11.37 -7.09
CA ILE A 198 11.79 -10.78 -7.74
C ILE A 198 12.59 -10.00 -6.70
N VAL A 199 13.73 -10.56 -6.29
CA VAL A 199 14.65 -9.91 -5.36
C VAL A 199 15.76 -9.18 -6.12
N LYS A 200 15.87 -7.87 -5.90
CA LYS A 200 16.93 -7.03 -6.47
C LYS A 200 17.49 -6.11 -5.42
N CYS A 201 18.82 -5.99 -5.38
CA CYS A 201 19.49 -5.02 -4.53
C CYS A 201 19.53 -3.66 -5.21
N HIS A 202 19.00 -2.63 -4.54
CA HIS A 202 19.05 -1.24 -5.02
C HIS A 202 19.86 -0.34 -4.08
N TYR A 203 19.78 -0.59 -2.77
CA TYR A 203 20.39 0.24 -1.73
C TYR A 203 20.96 -0.59 -0.59
N SER A 204 22.22 -0.33 -0.22
CA SER A 204 22.90 -1.03 0.89
C SER A 204 22.42 -0.60 2.29
N ASP A 205 21.88 0.62 2.39
CA ASP A 205 21.46 1.27 3.63
C ASP A 205 19.95 1.24 3.84
N THR A 206 19.22 0.30 3.24
CA THR A 206 17.78 0.12 3.47
C THR A 206 17.45 -1.35 3.71
N PRO A 207 16.32 -1.66 4.37
CA PRO A 207 15.95 -3.05 4.61
C PRO A 207 15.83 -3.86 3.31
N SER A 208 16.39 -5.06 3.35
CA SER A 208 16.48 -6.00 2.22
C SER A 208 16.52 -7.43 2.74
N VAL A 209 15.92 -8.39 2.03
CA VAL A 209 15.93 -9.82 2.43
C VAL A 209 17.29 -10.50 2.22
N ILE A 210 18.17 -9.90 1.41
CA ILE A 210 19.54 -10.34 1.19
C ILE A 210 20.52 -9.19 1.44
N PRO A 211 21.78 -9.48 1.83
CA PRO A 211 22.80 -8.45 2.00
C PRO A 211 23.15 -7.71 0.69
N CYS A 212 22.77 -6.44 0.58
CA CYS A 212 23.06 -5.59 -0.59
C CYS A 212 24.35 -4.77 -0.44
N ARG A 213 25.48 -5.41 -0.10
CA ARG A 213 26.73 -4.70 0.30
C ARG A 213 27.30 -3.77 -0.77
N ASP A 214 27.21 -4.17 -2.03
CA ASP A 214 27.80 -3.42 -3.15
C ASP A 214 26.84 -2.38 -3.76
N SER A 215 25.62 -2.27 -3.24
CA SER A 215 24.64 -1.31 -3.73
C SER A 215 24.89 0.11 -3.21
N PRO A 216 24.57 1.15 -3.99
CA PRO A 216 24.72 2.53 -3.54
C PRO A 216 23.88 2.78 -2.29
N LYS A 217 24.21 3.83 -1.54
CA LYS A 217 23.34 4.28 -0.44
C LYS A 217 22.26 5.21 -0.97
N ILE A 218 21.02 5.08 -0.50
CA ILE A 218 19.98 6.10 -0.72
C ILE A 218 20.25 7.34 0.16
N HIS A 219 20.83 7.13 1.34
CA HIS A 219 21.28 8.17 2.25
C HIS A 219 22.79 8.06 2.47
N PRO A 220 23.60 8.98 1.91
CA PRO A 220 25.07 8.87 1.95
C PRO A 220 25.68 8.68 3.35
N LYS A 221 25.02 9.19 4.39
CA LYS A 221 25.47 9.12 5.79
C LYS A 221 24.87 7.96 6.59
N ALA A 222 23.94 7.19 6.03
CA ALA A 222 23.33 6.08 6.74
C ALA A 222 24.29 4.88 6.82
N LYS A 223 24.14 4.09 7.89
CA LYS A 223 24.82 2.80 8.01
C LYS A 223 24.15 1.79 7.07
N PRO A 224 24.91 0.87 6.45
CA PRO A 224 24.36 -0.29 5.79
C PRO A 224 23.40 -1.06 6.70
N PHE A 225 22.36 -1.65 6.12
CA PHE A 225 21.35 -2.36 6.88
C PHE A 225 21.84 -3.70 7.47
N TRP A 226 22.84 -4.31 6.83
CA TRP A 226 23.41 -5.60 7.19
C TRP A 226 24.76 -5.51 7.93
N GLU A 227 25.11 -4.34 8.45
CA GLU A 227 26.27 -4.11 9.34
C GLU A 227 25.90 -4.17 10.82
#